data_AF-A0A384JHV9-F1
#
_entry.id   AF-A0A384JHV9-F1
#
_cell.length_a   1.000
_cell.length_b   1.000
_cell.length_c   1.000
_cell.angle_alpha   90.00
_cell.angle_beta   90.00
_cell.angle_gamma   90.00
#
_symmetry.space_group_name_H-M   'P 1'
#
loop_
_entity.id
_entity.type
_entity.pdbx_description
1 polymer ?
#
loop_
_entity_poly.entity_id
_entity_poly.type
_entity_poly.pdbx_seq_one_letter_code
_entity_poly.pdbx_strand_id
1 'polypeptide(L)'
;MAEENVKKLPPRVIQHMTEFDTTYHPGIDPKDLIHSCHDTVLGELDAENYEYRRQNKGEILCYNCGLDDHNAGSGYSSRVKIVYTNKNTAMWELGGPDGPWLLRDEMNLPKESKSVDYSVQKFLRDANIGVPLVEMYRFGGGDEKFNFTMMSRAKGKLLSELADTICDEQYHDIEMDLIKHIKSIRQFTSPHMQRVDGGELHDNYIGNCYGPPCVKTGRNEEEWLEILTPAMRKSLLWDSWREDKCGIEMPFRRNEWIKTADAHILKIKADFPKGGPYVLTHGDLNDTNLYASNDNADQKWRITAILDWETAGYFPWWVELLRNSRLLYGPPEEQLSGFCPPTFNKEDWDPMMKAINAVRKLWQNGGHVGRSSHGKGCYNRWYSEEFCGCHKIRRHYLEWDMGWPQDHHDIFDPELSDPDDDPKETDRMYKYDFDKDERDFLRWFKSIST
;
A
#
# COMPACT_ATOMS: atom_id res chain seq x y z
N MET A 1 -43.98 17.36 -6.71
CA MET A 1 -45.05 18.31 -6.30
C MET A 1 -46.30 17.52 -5.91
N ALA A 2 -47.03 17.93 -4.87
CA ALA A 2 -48.35 17.37 -4.58
C ALA A 2 -49.33 17.69 -5.73
N GLU A 3 -50.18 16.74 -6.13
CA GLU A 3 -51.12 16.87 -7.26
C GLU A 3 -52.03 18.11 -7.17
N GLU A 4 -52.34 18.59 -5.96
CA GLU A 4 -53.16 19.79 -5.75
C GLU A 4 -52.49 21.09 -6.20
N ASN A 5 -51.15 21.17 -6.17
CA ASN A 5 -50.42 22.37 -6.60
C ASN A 5 -50.31 22.44 -8.12
N VAL A 6 -50.31 21.31 -8.82
CA VAL A 6 -50.24 21.23 -10.28
C VAL A 6 -51.50 21.82 -10.94
N LYS A 7 -52.67 21.69 -10.29
CA LYS A 7 -53.96 22.20 -10.80
C LYS A 7 -54.05 23.74 -10.85
N LYS A 8 -53.13 24.45 -10.19
CA LYS A 8 -53.08 25.92 -10.16
C LYS A 8 -52.11 26.52 -11.18
N LEU A 9 -51.36 25.69 -11.91
CA LEU A 9 -50.37 26.17 -12.88
C LEU A 9 -51.04 26.58 -14.20
N PRO A 10 -50.52 27.60 -14.91
CA PRO A 10 -51.00 27.97 -16.24
C PRO A 10 -50.93 26.78 -17.23
N PRO A 11 -51.90 26.60 -18.15
CA PRO A 11 -51.89 25.48 -19.10
C PRO A 11 -50.59 25.34 -19.90
N ARG A 12 -49.97 26.47 -20.27
CA ARG A 12 -48.70 26.51 -21.00
C ARG A 12 -47.51 25.99 -20.17
N VAL A 13 -47.54 26.19 -18.86
CA VAL A 13 -46.53 25.65 -17.93
C VAL A 13 -46.70 24.14 -17.83
N ILE A 14 -47.93 23.66 -17.63
CA ILE A 14 -48.24 22.22 -17.58
C ILE A 14 -47.81 21.51 -18.88
N GLN A 15 -48.08 22.12 -20.04
CA GLN A 15 -47.74 21.55 -21.34
C GLN A 15 -46.23 21.40 -21.57
N HIS A 16 -45.42 22.33 -21.06
CA HIS A 16 -43.97 22.39 -21.34
C HIS A 16 -43.11 21.91 -20.17
N MET A 17 -43.71 21.63 -19.01
CA MET A 17 -43.00 21.12 -17.86
C MET A 17 -42.39 19.75 -18.18
N THR A 18 -41.09 19.61 -17.89
CA THR A 18 -40.35 18.35 -18.04
C THR A 18 -39.71 17.99 -16.72
N GLU A 19 -39.68 16.70 -16.39
CA GLU A 19 -38.93 16.23 -15.24
C GLU A 19 -37.43 16.29 -15.52
N PHE A 20 -36.63 16.59 -14.49
CA PHE A 20 -35.18 16.58 -14.61
C PHE A 20 -34.68 15.13 -14.65
N ASP A 21 -34.08 14.72 -15.76
CA ASP A 21 -33.54 13.38 -15.94
C ASP A 21 -32.14 13.26 -15.31
N THR A 22 -32.09 12.66 -14.13
CA THR A 22 -30.84 12.42 -13.39
C THR A 22 -29.92 11.39 -14.05
N THR A 23 -30.40 10.64 -15.05
CA THR A 23 -29.57 9.68 -15.82
C THR A 23 -28.41 10.38 -16.51
N TYR A 24 -28.61 11.63 -16.93
CA TYR A 24 -27.57 12.41 -17.62
C TYR A 24 -26.74 13.30 -16.67
N HIS A 25 -27.17 13.46 -15.42
CA HIS A 25 -26.51 14.29 -14.43
C HIS A 25 -26.46 13.57 -13.07
N PRO A 26 -25.73 12.44 -12.97
CA PRO A 26 -25.72 11.65 -11.74
C PRO A 26 -25.12 12.44 -10.58
N GLY A 27 -25.71 12.25 -9.40
CA GLY A 27 -25.30 12.95 -8.17
C GLY A 27 -25.88 14.36 -8.00
N ILE A 28 -26.75 14.81 -8.91
CA ILE A 28 -27.60 15.99 -8.68
C ILE A 28 -28.95 15.50 -8.15
N ASP A 29 -29.33 15.92 -6.94
CA ASP A 29 -30.69 15.71 -6.45
C ASP A 29 -31.61 16.76 -7.10
N PRO A 30 -32.69 16.38 -7.80
CA PRO A 30 -33.65 17.33 -8.35
C PRO A 30 -34.23 18.31 -7.32
N LYS A 31 -34.19 17.98 -6.03
CA LYS A 31 -34.60 18.88 -4.94
C LYS A 31 -33.65 20.06 -4.73
N ASP A 32 -32.40 19.94 -5.17
CA ASP A 32 -31.40 21.00 -5.09
C ASP A 32 -31.48 21.96 -6.30
N LEU A 33 -32.42 21.75 -7.22
CA LEU A 33 -32.59 22.55 -8.42
C LEU A 33 -33.81 23.47 -8.32
N ILE A 34 -33.65 24.72 -8.78
CA ILE A 34 -34.78 25.60 -9.07
C ILE A 34 -35.32 25.23 -10.45
N HIS A 35 -36.48 24.58 -10.49
CA HIS A 35 -37.19 24.32 -11.74
C HIS A 35 -38.08 25.52 -12.07
N SER A 36 -37.74 26.26 -13.13
CA SER A 36 -38.58 27.33 -13.68
C SER A 36 -39.10 26.97 -15.07
N CYS A 37 -40.39 27.21 -15.33
CA CYS A 37 -41.01 27.06 -16.64
C CYS A 37 -41.85 28.30 -16.97
N HIS A 38 -41.51 29.01 -18.05
CA HIS A 38 -42.11 30.32 -18.42
C HIS A 38 -42.18 31.29 -17.22
N ASP A 39 -41.04 31.52 -16.56
CA ASP A 39 -40.90 32.40 -15.38
C ASP A 39 -41.71 31.96 -14.14
N THR A 40 -42.37 30.81 -14.18
CA THR A 40 -43.06 30.21 -13.04
C THR A 40 -42.11 29.24 -12.34
N VAL A 41 -41.75 29.52 -11.10
CA VAL A 41 -40.97 28.59 -10.25
C VAL A 41 -41.88 27.47 -9.76
N LEU A 42 -41.45 26.22 -9.99
CA LEU A 42 -42.21 25.00 -9.72
C LEU A 42 -41.71 24.24 -8.48
N GLY A 43 -40.52 24.59 -7.97
CA GLY A 43 -39.90 24.00 -6.78
C GLY A 43 -40.17 24.78 -5.50
N GLU A 44 -39.80 24.19 -4.36
CA GLU A 44 -39.88 24.83 -3.04
C GLU A 44 -38.68 25.76 -2.75
N LEU A 45 -37.64 25.67 -3.56
CA LEU A 45 -36.46 26.54 -3.45
C LEU A 45 -36.82 27.96 -3.89
N ASP A 46 -36.49 28.92 -3.01
CA ASP A 46 -36.68 30.33 -3.26
C ASP A 46 -35.65 30.85 -4.26
N ALA A 47 -36.14 31.27 -5.43
CA ALA A 47 -35.32 31.82 -6.50
C ALA A 47 -34.66 33.17 -6.13
N GLU A 48 -35.22 33.92 -5.17
CA GLU A 48 -34.66 35.21 -4.73
C GLU A 48 -33.34 35.03 -3.96
N ASN A 49 -33.11 33.86 -3.37
CA ASN A 49 -31.86 33.55 -2.65
C ASN A 49 -30.72 33.09 -3.58
N TYR A 50 -30.99 32.84 -4.85
CA TYR A 50 -30.00 32.41 -5.83
C TYR A 50 -29.53 33.60 -6.66
N GLU A 51 -28.73 34.48 -6.05
CA GLU A 51 -28.04 35.52 -6.81
C GLU A 51 -27.12 34.89 -7.86
N TYR A 52 -27.36 35.22 -9.13
CA TYR A 52 -26.44 34.91 -10.21
C TYR A 52 -25.14 35.70 -9.99
N ARG A 53 -24.18 35.11 -9.28
CA ARG A 53 -22.83 35.68 -9.19
C ARG A 53 -22.28 35.77 -10.59
N ARG A 54 -21.90 36.99 -11.01
CA ARG A 54 -21.11 37.17 -12.23
C ARG A 54 -19.88 36.26 -12.15
N GLN A 55 -19.73 35.40 -13.15
CA GLN A 55 -18.54 34.56 -13.33
C GLN A 55 -17.30 35.45 -13.24
N ASN A 56 -16.40 35.12 -12.32
CA ASN A 56 -15.13 35.81 -12.17
C ASN A 56 -14.05 34.96 -12.88
N LYS A 57 -12.79 35.24 -12.57
CA LYS A 57 -11.61 34.88 -13.38
C LYS A 57 -11.19 33.41 -13.18
N GLY A 58 -11.73 32.46 -13.94
CA GLY A 58 -11.13 31.11 -14.13
C GLY A 58 -10.59 30.48 -12.84
N GLU A 59 -11.29 30.68 -11.72
CA GLU A 59 -10.83 30.30 -10.39
C GLU A 59 -11.07 28.81 -10.21
N ILE A 60 -10.05 28.05 -9.81
CA ILE A 60 -10.19 26.60 -9.59
C ILE A 60 -11.06 26.36 -8.36
N LEU A 61 -12.24 25.77 -8.57
CA LEU A 61 -13.15 25.32 -7.53
C LEU A 61 -12.82 23.90 -7.04
N CYS A 62 -12.26 23.05 -7.90
CA CYS A 62 -11.86 21.69 -7.53
C CYS A 62 -10.48 21.31 -8.08
N TYR A 63 -9.51 21.17 -7.18
CA TYR A 63 -8.14 20.77 -7.53
C TYR A 63 -8.00 19.34 -8.07
N ASN A 64 -8.97 18.45 -7.83
CA ASN A 64 -8.85 17.06 -8.25
C ASN A 64 -9.21 16.87 -9.73
N CYS A 65 -10.14 17.66 -10.26
CA CYS A 65 -10.56 17.59 -11.66
C CYS A 65 -10.28 18.87 -12.46
N GLY A 66 -9.76 19.92 -11.82
CA GLY A 66 -9.50 21.22 -12.44
C GLY A 66 -10.77 22.02 -12.76
N LEU A 67 -11.91 21.68 -12.14
CA LEU A 67 -13.16 22.42 -12.37
C LEU A 67 -12.99 23.86 -11.89
N ASP A 68 -13.16 24.81 -12.80
CA ASP A 68 -13.14 26.24 -12.52
C ASP A 68 -14.56 26.84 -12.50
N ASP A 69 -14.67 28.09 -12.06
CA ASP A 69 -15.94 28.82 -11.98
C ASP A 69 -16.63 29.02 -13.34
N HIS A 70 -15.85 29.11 -14.42
CA HIS A 70 -16.38 29.17 -15.78
C HIS A 70 -17.08 27.87 -16.18
N ASN A 71 -16.37 26.74 -16.05
CA ASN A 71 -16.87 25.42 -16.44
C ASN A 71 -17.93 24.88 -15.46
N ALA A 72 -17.90 25.30 -14.19
CA ALA A 72 -18.93 24.94 -13.21
C ALA A 72 -20.32 25.46 -13.61
N GLY A 73 -20.40 26.56 -14.35
CA GLY A 73 -21.66 27.10 -14.88
C GLY A 73 -22.26 26.30 -16.05
N SER A 74 -21.51 25.36 -16.63
CA SER A 74 -21.89 24.65 -17.87
C SER A 74 -22.88 23.49 -17.67
N GLY A 75 -23.37 23.26 -16.44
CA GLY A 75 -24.36 22.22 -16.13
C GLY A 75 -23.84 20.78 -16.22
N TYR A 76 -22.54 20.58 -16.39
CA TYR A 76 -21.93 19.26 -16.44
C TYR A 76 -21.78 18.64 -15.05
N SER A 77 -22.22 17.39 -14.89
CA SER A 77 -21.90 16.54 -13.74
C SER A 77 -20.98 15.40 -14.16
N SER A 78 -19.84 15.26 -13.47
CA SER A 78 -18.90 14.17 -13.73
C SER A 78 -19.52 12.81 -13.40
N ARG A 79 -19.44 11.87 -14.35
CA ARG A 79 -19.72 10.43 -14.16
C ARG A 79 -18.51 9.65 -13.64
N VAL A 80 -17.37 10.32 -13.55
CA VAL A 80 -16.13 9.80 -12.99
C VAL A 80 -16.02 10.30 -11.56
N LYS A 81 -16.01 9.39 -10.59
CA LYS A 81 -16.02 9.71 -9.17
C LYS A 81 -14.81 9.10 -8.48
N ILE A 82 -14.20 9.83 -7.56
CA ILE A 82 -13.17 9.29 -6.68
C ILE A 82 -13.85 8.35 -5.70
N VAL A 83 -13.34 7.13 -5.56
CA VAL A 83 -13.80 6.18 -4.54
C VAL A 83 -12.78 5.83 -3.50
N TYR A 84 -11.51 6.03 -3.83
CA TYR A 84 -10.45 5.80 -2.89
C TYR A 84 -9.30 6.77 -3.15
N THR A 85 -8.71 7.30 -2.09
CA THR A 85 -7.49 8.10 -2.13
C THR A 85 -6.55 7.57 -1.07
N ASN A 86 -5.29 7.40 -1.43
CA ASN A 86 -4.24 7.05 -0.50
C ASN A 86 -2.95 7.76 -0.92
N LYS A 87 -2.50 8.72 -0.12
CA LYS A 87 -1.34 9.56 -0.44
C LYS A 87 -1.50 10.19 -1.83
N ASN A 88 -0.54 9.98 -2.74
CA ASN A 88 -0.53 10.42 -4.13
C ASN A 88 -1.12 9.40 -5.11
N THR A 89 -2.05 8.57 -4.66
CA THR A 89 -2.81 7.65 -5.50
C THR A 89 -4.30 7.89 -5.33
N ALA A 90 -5.03 7.90 -6.44
CA ALA A 90 -6.48 7.96 -6.46
C ALA A 90 -7.05 6.84 -7.32
N MET A 91 -8.14 6.23 -6.87
CA MET A 91 -8.95 5.35 -7.69
C MET A 91 -10.25 6.05 -8.04
N TRP A 92 -10.56 6.03 -9.32
CA TRP A 92 -11.74 6.65 -9.89
C TRP A 92 -12.65 5.57 -10.48
N GLU A 93 -13.93 5.64 -10.20
CA GLU A 93 -14.93 4.81 -10.86
C GLU A 93 -15.29 5.38 -12.21
N LEU A 94 -15.31 4.53 -13.23
CA LEU A 94 -15.74 4.89 -14.58
C LEU A 94 -17.12 4.27 -14.84
N GLY A 95 -18.16 5.10 -14.77
CA GLY A 95 -19.55 4.66 -14.97
C GLY A 95 -20.36 4.44 -13.68
N GLY A 96 -19.89 4.97 -12.55
CA GLY A 96 -20.56 4.86 -11.25
C GLY A 96 -20.24 3.59 -10.47
N PRO A 97 -20.97 3.33 -9.36
CA PRO A 97 -20.70 2.22 -8.45
C PRO A 97 -20.76 0.84 -9.12
N ASP A 98 -21.63 0.68 -10.11
CA ASP A 98 -21.81 -0.56 -10.87
C ASP A 98 -21.02 -0.56 -12.20
N GLY A 99 -20.24 0.49 -12.46
CA GLY A 99 -19.42 0.60 -13.68
C GLY A 99 -18.35 -0.48 -13.73
N PRO A 100 -18.05 -1.07 -14.90
CA PRO A 100 -17.13 -2.22 -14.98
C PRO A 100 -15.65 -1.85 -14.83
N TRP A 101 -15.31 -0.55 -14.85
CA TRP A 101 -13.94 -0.07 -14.91
C TRP A 101 -13.61 0.88 -13.77
N LEU A 102 -12.36 0.79 -13.31
CA LEU A 102 -11.69 1.70 -12.40
C LEU A 102 -10.49 2.31 -13.11
N LEU A 103 -10.17 3.55 -12.78
CA LEU A 103 -8.93 4.22 -13.17
C LEU A 103 -8.09 4.45 -11.93
N ARG A 104 -6.92 3.84 -11.85
CA ARG A 104 -5.90 4.13 -10.84
C ARG A 104 -4.98 5.21 -11.40
N ASP A 105 -4.94 6.34 -10.72
CA ASP A 105 -4.03 7.47 -10.96
C ASP A 105 -2.91 7.38 -9.92
N GLU A 106 -1.68 7.16 -10.36
CA GLU A 106 -0.53 6.89 -9.48
C GLU A 106 0.77 7.47 -10.02
N MET A 107 1.72 7.72 -9.13
CA MET A 107 3.05 8.16 -9.53
C MET A 107 3.83 7.03 -10.20
N ASN A 108 4.69 7.40 -11.15
CA ASN A 108 5.65 6.50 -11.75
C ASN A 108 6.99 6.62 -11.02
N LEU A 109 7.18 5.83 -9.97
CA LEU A 109 8.42 5.81 -9.21
C LEU A 109 9.23 4.56 -9.58
N PRO A 110 10.35 4.70 -10.32
CA PRO A 110 11.14 3.55 -10.78
C PRO A 110 11.61 2.62 -9.65
N LYS A 111 11.86 3.20 -8.46
CA LYS A 111 12.32 2.46 -7.27
C LYS A 111 11.19 1.95 -6.38
N GLU A 112 9.96 2.41 -6.57
CA GLU A 112 8.88 2.00 -5.67
C GLU A 112 8.51 0.54 -5.93
N SER A 113 8.49 -0.27 -4.87
CA SER A 113 8.05 -1.67 -4.97
C SER A 113 6.67 -1.76 -5.59
N LYS A 114 5.80 -0.80 -5.26
CA LYS A 114 4.39 -0.78 -5.65
C LYS A 114 4.15 -0.62 -7.15
N SER A 115 5.17 -0.23 -7.91
CA SER A 115 5.07 0.02 -9.36
C SER A 115 4.99 -1.26 -10.23
N VAL A 116 5.13 -2.45 -9.62
CA VAL A 116 5.25 -3.73 -10.33
C VAL A 116 3.92 -4.43 -10.62
N ASP A 117 2.81 -4.01 -10.01
CA ASP A 117 1.50 -4.68 -10.11
C ASP A 117 1.12 -4.94 -11.58
N TYR A 118 1.11 -3.89 -12.41
CA TYR A 118 0.81 -4.03 -13.84
C TYR A 118 1.77 -4.96 -14.57
N SER A 119 3.08 -4.87 -14.31
CA SER A 119 4.10 -5.68 -15.00
C SER A 119 3.97 -7.17 -14.65
N VAL A 120 3.69 -7.48 -13.39
CA VAL A 120 3.47 -8.84 -12.90
C VAL A 120 2.18 -9.42 -13.45
N GLN A 121 1.08 -8.67 -13.38
CA GLN A 121 -0.19 -9.13 -13.96
C GLN A 121 -0.11 -9.30 -15.47
N LYS A 122 0.61 -8.41 -16.17
CA LYS A 122 0.89 -8.57 -17.60
C LYS A 122 1.68 -9.86 -17.88
N PHE A 123 2.76 -10.10 -17.14
CA PHE A 123 3.55 -11.32 -17.27
C PHE A 123 2.70 -12.59 -17.09
N LEU A 124 1.89 -12.64 -16.03
CA LEU A 124 1.02 -13.79 -15.74
C LEU A 124 -0.08 -13.97 -16.80
N ARG A 125 -0.65 -12.87 -17.32
CA ARG A 125 -1.64 -12.88 -18.40
C ARG A 125 -1.03 -13.40 -19.71
N ASP A 126 0.16 -12.90 -20.07
CA ASP A 126 0.89 -13.32 -21.27
C ASP A 126 1.30 -14.81 -21.19
N ALA A 127 1.61 -15.30 -19.99
CA ALA A 127 1.91 -16.71 -19.76
C ALA A 127 0.68 -17.64 -19.83
N ASN A 128 -0.54 -17.08 -19.75
CA ASN A 128 -1.80 -17.78 -19.93
C ASN A 128 -1.97 -19.05 -19.06
N ILE A 129 -1.54 -18.98 -17.79
CA ILE A 129 -1.62 -20.12 -16.84
C ILE A 129 -2.96 -20.20 -16.10
N GLY A 130 -3.96 -19.42 -16.51
CA GLY A 130 -5.31 -19.45 -15.93
C GLY A 130 -5.42 -18.88 -14.51
N VAL A 131 -4.52 -17.97 -14.12
CA VAL A 131 -4.64 -17.21 -12.86
C VAL A 131 -5.75 -16.17 -13.01
N PRO A 132 -6.69 -16.05 -12.05
CA PRO A 132 -7.77 -15.09 -12.10
C PRO A 132 -7.22 -13.69 -11.81
N LEU A 133 -7.02 -12.92 -12.88
CA LEU A 133 -6.52 -11.55 -12.84
C LEU A 133 -7.58 -10.59 -13.37
N VAL A 134 -7.53 -9.35 -12.92
CA VAL A 134 -8.32 -8.28 -13.53
C VAL A 134 -7.72 -7.91 -14.88
N GLU A 135 -8.58 -7.43 -15.78
CA GLU A 135 -8.13 -6.80 -17.02
C GLU A 135 -7.49 -5.46 -16.68
N MET A 136 -6.37 -5.12 -17.33
CA MET A 136 -5.62 -3.90 -17.06
C MET A 136 -4.98 -3.32 -18.31
N TYR A 137 -5.01 -1.99 -18.40
CA TYR A 137 -4.37 -1.17 -19.43
C TYR A 137 -3.63 -0.01 -18.76
N ARG A 138 -2.34 0.14 -19.04
CA ARG A 138 -1.50 1.20 -18.47
C ARG A 138 -1.17 2.24 -19.52
N PHE A 139 -1.29 3.50 -19.14
CA PHE A 139 -1.00 4.67 -19.95
C PHE A 139 0.02 5.53 -19.21
N GLY A 140 1.15 5.82 -19.85
CA GLY A 140 2.16 6.73 -19.30
C GLY A 140 1.74 8.18 -19.43
N GLY A 141 2.07 8.99 -18.43
CA GLY A 141 2.04 10.44 -18.54
C GLY A 141 3.05 10.98 -19.54
N GLY A 142 2.81 12.18 -20.08
CA GLY A 142 3.68 12.78 -21.10
C GLY A 142 5.13 13.01 -20.66
N ASP A 143 5.37 13.20 -19.36
CA ASP A 143 6.71 13.32 -18.77
C ASP A 143 7.14 12.07 -17.97
N GLU A 144 6.39 10.97 -18.13
CA GLU A 144 6.58 9.68 -17.44
C GLU A 144 6.61 9.77 -15.90
N LYS A 145 6.13 10.86 -15.27
CA LYS A 145 6.10 10.97 -13.80
C LYS A 145 4.89 10.33 -13.15
N PHE A 146 3.86 10.06 -13.93
CA PHE A 146 2.59 9.47 -13.49
C PHE A 146 2.17 8.38 -14.47
N ASN A 147 1.39 7.44 -13.97
CA ASN A 147 0.73 6.42 -14.74
C ASN A 147 -0.76 6.47 -14.46
N PHE A 148 -1.51 6.16 -15.50
CA PHE A 148 -2.91 5.83 -15.37
C PHE A 148 -3.08 4.36 -15.70
N THR A 149 -3.61 3.61 -14.74
CA THR A 149 -3.90 2.19 -14.93
C THR A 149 -5.41 1.99 -14.90
N MET A 150 -6.00 1.76 -16.07
CA MET A 150 -7.41 1.38 -16.18
C MET A 150 -7.54 -0.11 -15.92
N MET A 151 -8.41 -0.51 -15.01
CA MET A 151 -8.58 -1.90 -14.59
C MET A 151 -10.05 -2.29 -14.46
N SER A 152 -10.39 -3.52 -14.84
CA SER A 152 -11.75 -4.03 -14.65
C SER A 152 -12.03 -4.26 -13.16
N ARG A 153 -13.28 -4.11 -12.73
CA ARG A 153 -13.66 -4.55 -11.38
C ARG A 153 -13.56 -6.06 -11.25
N ALA A 154 -13.01 -6.50 -10.11
CA ALA A 154 -13.09 -7.89 -9.70
C ALA A 154 -14.56 -8.29 -9.51
N LYS A 155 -14.92 -9.50 -9.97
CA LYS A 155 -16.26 -10.07 -9.78
C LYS A 155 -16.34 -10.79 -8.45
N GLY A 156 -17.53 -10.87 -7.85
CA GLY A 156 -17.73 -11.54 -6.57
C GLY A 156 -17.57 -10.60 -5.37
N LYS A 157 -17.18 -11.16 -4.23
CA LYS A 157 -16.95 -10.42 -2.98
C LYS A 157 -15.54 -10.66 -2.47
N LEU A 158 -15.02 -9.73 -1.67
CA LEU A 158 -13.76 -9.92 -0.98
C LEU A 158 -13.87 -11.09 0.00
N LEU A 159 -12.81 -11.89 0.14
CA LEU A 159 -12.80 -13.00 1.09
C LEU A 159 -13.00 -12.50 2.53
N SER A 160 -12.47 -11.32 2.87
CA SER A 160 -12.70 -10.67 4.15
C SER A 160 -14.18 -10.32 4.41
N GLU A 161 -14.96 -10.03 3.37
CA GLU A 161 -16.41 -9.77 3.47
C GLU A 161 -17.22 -11.07 3.57
N LEU A 162 -16.63 -12.19 3.14
CA LEU A 162 -17.27 -13.50 3.14
C LEU A 162 -17.08 -14.25 4.44
N ALA A 163 -16.09 -13.89 5.26
CA ALA A 163 -15.66 -14.61 6.46
C ALA A 163 -16.80 -15.00 7.41
N ASP A 164 -17.81 -14.15 7.56
CA ASP A 164 -18.97 -14.40 8.45
C ASP A 164 -20.16 -15.09 7.73
N THR A 165 -20.06 -15.34 6.43
CA THR A 165 -21.18 -15.77 5.58
C THR A 165 -21.02 -17.15 4.96
N ILE A 166 -19.79 -17.62 4.79
CA ILE A 166 -19.50 -18.93 4.21
C ILE A 166 -19.15 -19.96 5.30
N CYS A 167 -19.50 -21.22 5.09
CA CYS A 167 -19.15 -22.31 6.01
C CYS A 167 -17.76 -22.89 5.72
N ASP A 168 -17.25 -23.74 6.62
CA ASP A 168 -15.93 -24.38 6.49
C ASP A 168 -15.75 -25.15 5.17
N GLU A 169 -16.79 -25.85 4.68
CA GLU A 169 -16.74 -26.57 3.41
C GLU A 169 -16.60 -25.62 2.21
N GLN A 170 -17.27 -24.46 2.26
CA GLN A 170 -17.19 -23.44 1.23
C GLN A 170 -15.85 -22.71 1.26
N TYR A 171 -15.33 -22.44 2.46
CA TYR A 171 -13.98 -21.90 2.63
C TYR A 171 -12.92 -22.87 2.10
N HIS A 172 -13.11 -24.17 2.34
CA HIS A 172 -12.23 -25.21 1.82
C HIS A 172 -12.24 -25.27 0.29
N ASP A 173 -13.39 -25.12 -0.37
CA ASP A 173 -13.48 -24.98 -1.84
C ASP A 173 -12.61 -23.80 -2.34
N ILE A 174 -12.67 -22.65 -1.67
CA ILE A 174 -11.86 -21.45 -1.98
C ILE A 174 -10.37 -21.74 -1.76
N GLU A 175 -10.01 -22.35 -0.63
CA GLU A 175 -8.63 -22.68 -0.27
C GLU A 175 -7.99 -23.61 -1.31
N MET A 176 -8.70 -24.66 -1.71
CA MET A 176 -8.21 -25.63 -2.69
C MET A 176 -8.02 -25.00 -4.08
N ASP A 177 -8.92 -24.10 -4.48
CA ASP A 177 -8.78 -23.33 -5.73
C ASP A 177 -7.61 -22.35 -5.67
N LEU A 178 -7.42 -21.65 -4.54
CA LEU A 178 -6.27 -20.78 -4.31
C LEU A 178 -4.94 -21.55 -4.37
N ILE A 179 -4.84 -22.69 -3.67
CA ILE A 179 -3.64 -23.55 -3.69
C ILE A 179 -3.30 -23.95 -5.12
N LYS A 180 -4.30 -24.29 -5.94
CA LYS A 180 -4.10 -24.62 -7.35
C LYS A 180 -3.49 -23.44 -8.12
N HIS A 181 -4.00 -22.22 -7.95
CA HIS A 181 -3.43 -21.03 -8.59
C HIS A 181 -2.00 -20.74 -8.13
N ILE A 182 -1.73 -20.82 -6.82
CA ILE A 182 -0.40 -20.61 -6.26
C ILE A 182 0.60 -21.64 -6.78
N LYS A 183 0.21 -22.91 -6.89
CA LYS A 183 1.04 -23.95 -7.53
C LYS A 183 1.36 -23.62 -8.99
N SER A 184 0.40 -23.10 -9.76
CA SER A 184 0.65 -22.66 -11.14
C SER A 184 1.60 -21.47 -11.21
N ILE A 185 1.43 -20.46 -10.34
CA ILE A 185 2.30 -19.27 -10.29
C ILE A 185 3.74 -19.67 -9.96
N ARG A 186 3.93 -20.58 -9.00
CA ARG A 186 5.26 -21.01 -8.54
C ARG A 186 6.02 -21.90 -9.51
N GLN A 187 5.43 -22.25 -10.66
CA GLN A 187 6.18 -22.84 -11.78
C GLN A 187 7.22 -21.85 -12.33
N PHE A 188 6.97 -20.54 -12.19
CA PHE A 188 7.96 -19.53 -12.49
C PHE A 188 9.00 -19.47 -11.39
N THR A 189 10.24 -19.78 -11.78
CA THR A 189 11.40 -19.76 -10.90
C THR A 189 12.47 -18.83 -11.42
N SER A 190 13.33 -18.37 -10.49
CA SER A 190 14.50 -17.57 -10.79
C SER A 190 15.70 -18.08 -10.00
N PRO A 191 16.93 -18.02 -10.56
CA PRO A 191 18.15 -18.31 -9.81
C PRO A 191 18.48 -17.21 -8.78
N HIS A 192 17.82 -16.05 -8.85
CA HIS A 192 18.02 -14.92 -7.96
C HIS A 192 16.71 -14.34 -7.43
N MET A 193 16.75 -13.75 -6.25
CA MET A 193 15.70 -12.84 -5.81
C MET A 193 15.71 -11.59 -6.68
N GLN A 194 14.61 -11.35 -7.38
CA GLN A 194 14.43 -10.23 -8.31
C GLN A 194 12.96 -10.05 -8.66
N ARG A 195 12.62 -8.91 -9.29
CA ARG A 195 11.30 -8.67 -9.90
C ARG A 195 11.12 -9.49 -11.19
N VAL A 196 9.89 -9.57 -11.69
CA VAL A 196 9.56 -10.27 -12.95
C VAL A 196 10.27 -9.69 -14.18
N ASP A 197 10.61 -8.41 -14.15
CA ASP A 197 11.36 -7.70 -15.19
C ASP A 197 12.89 -7.79 -15.00
N GLY A 198 13.35 -8.55 -14.00
CA GLY A 198 14.77 -8.66 -13.62
C GLY A 198 15.27 -7.50 -12.74
N GLY A 199 14.39 -6.56 -12.38
CA GLY A 199 14.72 -5.45 -11.49
C GLY A 199 15.00 -5.89 -10.05
N GLU A 200 15.59 -4.99 -9.27
CA GLU A 200 15.95 -5.25 -7.88
C GLU A 200 14.72 -5.36 -6.97
N LEU A 201 14.78 -6.30 -6.03
CA LEU A 201 13.69 -6.59 -5.11
C LEU A 201 13.95 -5.94 -3.75
N HIS A 202 12.90 -5.35 -3.18
CA HIS A 202 12.96 -4.75 -1.86
C HIS A 202 12.30 -5.65 -0.80
N ASP A 203 12.85 -5.59 0.41
CA ASP A 203 12.45 -6.38 1.54
C ASP A 203 11.23 -5.75 2.23
N ASN A 204 10.07 -6.38 2.02
CA ASN A 204 8.81 -6.05 2.69
C ASN A 204 8.53 -6.91 3.94
N TYR A 205 9.43 -7.83 4.30
CA TYR A 205 9.11 -8.95 5.19
C TYR A 205 9.95 -8.97 6.47
N ILE A 206 11.28 -8.96 6.34
CA ILE A 206 12.21 -9.03 7.48
C ILE A 206 12.64 -7.61 7.82
N GLY A 207 13.27 -6.95 6.86
CA GLY A 207 13.76 -5.58 6.84
C GLY A 207 12.69 -4.50 6.71
N ASN A 208 11.44 -4.78 7.11
CA ASN A 208 10.32 -3.88 6.92
C ASN A 208 10.42 -2.65 7.84
N CYS A 209 10.26 -1.45 7.27
CA CYS A 209 10.31 -0.17 7.97
C CYS A 209 8.96 0.57 8.03
N TYR A 210 7.82 -0.13 8.03
CA TYR A 210 6.43 0.39 8.05
C TYR A 210 6.05 1.43 6.96
N GLY A 211 6.98 1.81 6.09
CA GLY A 211 6.78 2.66 4.92
C GLY A 211 7.06 1.91 3.61
N PRO A 212 7.28 2.62 2.50
CA PRO A 212 7.77 2.01 1.27
C PRO A 212 9.05 1.21 1.57
N PRO A 213 9.18 -0.01 1.03
CA PRO A 213 10.34 -0.83 1.33
C PRO A 213 11.59 -0.18 0.76
N CYS A 214 12.56 -0.01 1.64
CA CYS A 214 13.76 0.78 1.43
C CYS A 214 15.04 -0.07 1.62
N VAL A 215 14.89 -1.29 2.12
CA VAL A 215 15.95 -2.29 2.24
C VAL A 215 15.86 -3.23 1.04
N LYS A 216 17.01 -3.58 0.46
CA LYS A 216 17.09 -4.51 -0.67
C LYS A 216 17.22 -5.93 -0.16
N THR A 217 16.72 -6.91 -0.92
CA THR A 217 16.92 -8.33 -0.60
C THR A 217 18.27 -8.86 -1.08
N GLY A 218 18.95 -8.16 -2.00
CA GLY A 218 20.06 -8.76 -2.75
C GLY A 218 19.59 -9.90 -3.66
N ARG A 219 20.53 -10.69 -4.19
CA ARG A 219 20.25 -11.79 -5.15
C ARG A 219 19.92 -13.11 -4.48
N ASN A 220 20.28 -13.31 -3.22
CA ASN A 220 20.09 -14.54 -2.45
C ASN A 220 20.05 -14.26 -0.95
N GLU A 221 19.76 -15.27 -0.13
CA GLU A 221 19.62 -15.10 1.33
C GLU A 221 20.92 -14.67 2.02
N GLU A 222 22.08 -15.02 1.45
CA GLU A 222 23.38 -14.60 2.02
C GLU A 222 23.58 -13.10 1.84
N GLU A 223 23.34 -12.59 0.62
CA GLU A 223 23.35 -11.15 0.35
C GLU A 223 22.28 -10.43 1.16
N TRP A 224 21.09 -11.02 1.29
CA TRP A 224 20.01 -10.46 2.11
C TRP A 224 20.44 -10.28 3.57
N LEU A 225 20.98 -11.33 4.18
CA LEU A 225 21.44 -11.29 5.55
C LEU A 225 22.65 -10.40 5.74
N GLU A 226 23.51 -10.26 4.72
CA GLU A 226 24.61 -9.29 4.74
C GLU A 226 24.09 -7.86 4.80
N ILE A 227 23.09 -7.52 3.98
CA ILE A 227 22.42 -6.21 4.01
C ILE A 227 21.79 -5.94 5.39
N LEU A 228 21.21 -6.96 6.04
CA LEU A 228 20.60 -6.83 7.37
C LEU A 228 21.62 -6.85 8.52
N THR A 229 22.87 -7.24 8.27
CA THR A 229 23.90 -7.45 9.31
C THR A 229 24.20 -6.22 10.16
N PRO A 230 24.35 -5.01 9.61
CA PRO A 230 24.59 -3.81 10.41
C PRO A 230 23.52 -3.60 11.49
N ALA A 231 22.24 -3.74 11.14
CA ALA A 231 21.14 -3.64 12.08
C ALA A 231 21.13 -4.77 13.12
N MET A 232 21.39 -6.01 12.69
CA MET A 232 21.47 -7.14 13.63
C MET A 232 22.61 -6.96 14.65
N ARG A 233 23.80 -6.55 14.20
CA ARG A 233 24.97 -6.30 15.05
C ARG A 233 24.69 -5.16 16.03
N LYS A 234 24.06 -4.09 15.54
CA LYS A 234 23.60 -2.96 16.36
C LYS A 234 22.67 -3.42 17.48
N SER A 235 21.66 -4.25 17.17
CA SER A 235 20.76 -4.80 18.20
C SER A 235 21.51 -5.57 19.30
N LEU A 236 22.46 -6.43 18.91
CA LEU A 236 23.18 -7.27 19.88
C LEU A 236 24.13 -6.47 20.76
N LEU A 237 24.82 -5.49 20.18
CA LEU A 237 25.77 -4.66 20.91
C LEU A 237 25.09 -3.62 21.80
N TRP A 238 23.89 -3.16 21.43
CA TRP A 238 23.11 -2.22 22.23
C TRP A 238 22.84 -2.75 23.63
N ASP A 239 22.42 -4.01 23.73
CA ASP A 239 22.12 -4.64 25.01
C ASP A 239 23.38 -4.72 25.89
N SER A 240 24.52 -5.17 25.32
CA SER A 240 25.79 -5.26 26.05
C SER A 240 26.30 -3.90 26.51
N TRP A 241 26.20 -2.89 25.64
CA TRP A 241 26.64 -1.53 25.93
C TRP A 241 25.79 -0.89 27.04
N ARG A 242 24.48 -1.08 27.00
CA ARG A 242 23.55 -0.50 27.99
C ARG A 242 23.74 -1.11 29.38
N GLU A 243 24.05 -2.40 29.44
CA GLU A 243 24.28 -3.12 30.70
C GLU A 243 25.62 -2.78 31.37
N ASP A 244 26.66 -2.46 30.59
CA ASP A 244 28.00 -2.19 31.12
C ASP A 244 28.69 -1.02 30.40
N LYS A 245 28.18 0.21 30.56
CA LYS A 245 28.76 1.42 29.92
C LYS A 245 30.26 1.61 30.20
N CYS A 246 30.74 1.18 31.36
CA CYS A 246 32.16 1.22 31.73
C CYS A 246 33.03 0.29 30.86
N GLY A 247 32.44 -0.72 30.24
CA GLY A 247 33.12 -1.64 29.33
C GLY A 247 33.67 -0.99 28.06
N ILE A 248 33.20 0.20 27.68
CA ILE A 248 33.75 0.98 26.56
C ILE A 248 35.20 1.39 26.81
N GLU A 249 35.51 1.79 28.05
CA GLU A 249 36.84 2.25 28.47
C GLU A 249 37.83 1.09 28.62
N MET A 250 37.33 -0.15 28.57
CA MET A 250 38.12 -1.38 28.71
C MET A 250 38.19 -2.13 27.37
N PRO A 251 39.28 -1.98 26.58
CA PRO A 251 39.37 -2.57 25.24
C PRO A 251 39.11 -4.08 25.18
N PHE A 252 39.51 -4.84 26.21
CA PHE A 252 39.26 -6.28 26.28
C PHE A 252 37.75 -6.62 26.33
N ARG A 253 36.97 -5.93 27.18
CA ARG A 253 35.51 -6.17 27.29
C ARG A 253 34.78 -5.82 26.02
N ARG A 254 35.11 -4.67 25.45
CA ARG A 254 34.60 -4.23 24.14
C ARG A 254 34.84 -5.27 23.05
N ASN A 255 36.06 -5.80 22.98
CA ASN A 255 36.43 -6.81 21.99
C ASN A 255 35.68 -8.14 22.21
N GLU A 256 35.42 -8.51 23.47
CA GLU A 256 34.60 -9.69 23.79
C GLU A 256 33.14 -9.54 23.36
N TRP A 257 32.52 -8.36 23.55
CA TRP A 257 31.16 -8.11 23.06
C TRP A 257 31.08 -8.23 21.54
N ILE A 258 32.02 -7.60 20.83
CA ILE A 258 32.11 -7.66 19.36
C ILE A 258 32.22 -9.12 18.90
N LYS A 259 33.15 -9.87 19.49
CA LYS A 259 33.35 -11.29 19.17
C LYS A 259 32.09 -12.11 19.43
N THR A 260 31.38 -11.84 20.51
CA THR A 260 30.14 -12.53 20.87
C THR A 260 29.00 -12.21 19.91
N ALA A 261 28.83 -10.93 19.55
CA ALA A 261 27.83 -10.49 18.58
C ALA A 261 28.11 -11.09 17.19
N ASP A 262 29.35 -11.04 16.72
CA ASP A 262 29.73 -11.58 15.41
C ASP A 262 29.56 -13.11 15.37
N ALA A 263 29.91 -13.83 16.45
CA ALA A 263 29.66 -15.26 16.56
C ALA A 263 28.16 -15.60 16.55
N HIS A 264 27.32 -14.77 17.18
CA HIS A 264 25.87 -14.95 17.17
C HIS A 264 25.29 -14.70 15.77
N ILE A 265 25.74 -13.67 15.06
CA ILE A 265 25.32 -13.39 13.68
C ILE A 265 25.72 -14.55 12.76
N LEU A 266 26.94 -15.07 12.88
CA LEU A 266 27.40 -16.23 12.09
C LEU A 266 26.49 -17.45 12.33
N LYS A 267 26.10 -17.70 13.58
CA LYS A 267 25.16 -18.77 13.91
C LYS A 267 23.80 -18.55 13.27
N ILE A 268 23.24 -17.35 13.39
CA ILE A 268 21.93 -17.01 12.79
C ILE A 268 21.98 -17.15 11.27
N LYS A 269 23.06 -16.70 10.62
CA LYS A 269 23.24 -16.86 9.17
C LYS A 269 23.34 -18.33 8.74
N ALA A 270 23.99 -19.17 9.55
CA ALA A 270 24.11 -20.59 9.29
C ALA A 270 22.77 -21.34 9.45
N ASP A 271 21.97 -20.94 10.44
CA ASP A 271 20.66 -21.53 10.74
C ASP A 271 19.53 -20.98 9.83
N PHE A 272 19.79 -19.91 9.06
CA PHE A 272 18.79 -19.28 8.21
C PHE A 272 18.40 -20.19 7.03
N PRO A 273 17.10 -20.34 6.72
CA PRO A 273 16.65 -21.24 5.68
C PRO A 273 17.16 -20.82 4.30
N LYS A 274 17.66 -21.81 3.56
CA LYS A 274 17.91 -21.67 2.12
C LYS A 274 16.58 -21.82 1.38
N GLY A 275 16.37 -20.98 0.37
CA GLY A 275 15.08 -20.82 -0.32
C GLY A 275 15.13 -21.01 -1.83
N GLY A 276 16.31 -21.26 -2.42
CA GLY A 276 16.48 -21.47 -3.86
C GLY A 276 15.98 -22.84 -4.35
N PRO A 277 15.41 -22.95 -5.57
CA PRO A 277 15.16 -21.84 -6.51
C PRO A 277 14.04 -20.92 -6.04
N TYR A 278 14.21 -19.62 -6.25
CA TYR A 278 13.23 -18.62 -5.85
C TYR A 278 12.00 -18.72 -6.74
N VAL A 279 10.82 -18.73 -6.15
CA VAL A 279 9.54 -18.84 -6.87
C VAL A 279 8.88 -17.49 -6.95
N LEU A 280 8.09 -17.26 -8.00
CA LEU A 280 7.23 -16.07 -8.04
C LEU A 280 6.21 -16.14 -6.89
N THR A 281 6.23 -15.16 -6.01
CA THR A 281 5.24 -14.98 -4.94
C THR A 281 4.41 -13.72 -5.20
N HIS A 282 3.20 -13.69 -4.66
CA HIS A 282 2.34 -12.50 -4.69
C HIS A 282 2.86 -11.40 -3.76
N GLY A 283 3.39 -11.82 -2.61
CA GLY A 283 4.06 -10.97 -1.62
C GLY A 283 3.16 -10.29 -0.60
N ASP A 284 1.90 -10.00 -0.94
CA ASP A 284 0.89 -9.54 0.01
C ASP A 284 -0.44 -10.30 -0.11
N LEU A 285 -0.36 -11.62 -0.28
CA LEU A 285 -1.53 -12.47 -0.47
C LEU A 285 -2.37 -12.56 0.81
N ASN A 286 -3.48 -11.84 0.92
CA ASN A 286 -4.37 -11.88 2.08
C ASN A 286 -5.86 -11.82 1.66
N ASP A 287 -6.77 -11.97 2.61
CA ASP A 287 -8.22 -12.01 2.39
C ASP A 287 -8.81 -10.71 1.82
N THR A 288 -8.12 -9.58 1.98
CA THR A 288 -8.51 -8.30 1.36
C THR A 288 -8.03 -8.14 -0.08
N ASN A 289 -7.19 -9.07 -0.57
CA ASN A 289 -6.68 -9.10 -1.94
C ASN A 289 -7.28 -10.25 -2.79
N LEU A 290 -8.18 -11.04 -2.20
CA LEU A 290 -8.82 -12.18 -2.84
C LEU A 290 -10.31 -11.93 -3.02
N TYR A 291 -10.79 -12.07 -4.27
CA TYR A 291 -12.22 -12.12 -4.57
C TYR A 291 -12.66 -13.55 -4.81
N ALA A 292 -13.84 -13.88 -4.31
CA ALA A 292 -14.46 -15.17 -4.54
C ALA A 292 -15.95 -15.04 -4.93
N SER A 293 -16.43 -16.04 -5.66
CA SER A 293 -17.83 -16.18 -6.02
C SER A 293 -18.19 -17.65 -6.23
N ASN A 294 -19.45 -17.97 -5.98
CA ASN A 294 -20.09 -19.21 -6.39
C ASN A 294 -21.03 -19.03 -7.60
N ASP A 295 -20.97 -17.89 -8.28
CA ASP A 295 -21.74 -17.62 -9.50
C ASP A 295 -21.13 -18.37 -10.70
N ASN A 296 -21.30 -19.69 -10.68
CA ASN A 296 -20.87 -20.63 -11.70
C ASN A 296 -21.85 -21.81 -11.77
N ALA A 297 -21.72 -22.64 -12.81
CA ALA A 297 -22.68 -23.70 -13.11
C ALA A 297 -22.79 -24.77 -12.01
N ASP A 298 -21.70 -25.03 -11.27
CA ASP A 298 -21.65 -26.01 -10.18
C ASP A 298 -21.86 -25.41 -8.79
N GLN A 299 -22.09 -24.10 -8.69
CA GLN A 299 -22.34 -23.35 -7.45
C GLN A 299 -21.27 -23.55 -6.36
N LYS A 300 -20.03 -23.84 -6.78
CA LYS A 300 -18.87 -23.98 -5.89
C LYS A 300 -18.15 -22.66 -5.73
N TRP A 301 -17.66 -22.37 -4.54
CA TRP A 301 -16.89 -21.15 -4.32
C TRP A 301 -15.51 -21.27 -4.99
N ARG A 302 -15.13 -20.25 -5.75
CA ARG A 302 -13.86 -20.18 -6.48
C ARG A 302 -13.28 -18.78 -6.43
N ILE A 303 -11.97 -18.67 -6.57
CA ILE A 303 -11.29 -17.39 -6.68
C ILE A 303 -11.62 -16.77 -8.04
N THR A 304 -12.12 -15.55 -8.03
CA THR A 304 -12.50 -14.79 -9.23
C THR A 304 -11.53 -13.67 -9.57
N ALA A 305 -10.75 -13.19 -8.60
CA ALA A 305 -9.62 -12.31 -8.83
C ALA A 305 -8.60 -12.37 -7.68
N ILE A 306 -7.32 -12.23 -8.02
CA ILE A 306 -6.21 -11.97 -7.10
C ILE A 306 -5.66 -10.58 -7.44
N LEU A 307 -5.73 -9.65 -6.48
CA LEU A 307 -5.42 -8.23 -6.65
C LEU A 307 -4.14 -7.83 -5.91
N ASP A 308 -3.63 -6.65 -6.25
CA ASP A 308 -2.56 -5.97 -5.51
C ASP A 308 -1.22 -6.71 -5.52
N TRP A 309 -0.69 -6.96 -6.72
CA TRP A 309 0.60 -7.62 -6.96
C TRP A 309 1.80 -6.69 -6.73
N GLU A 310 1.60 -5.62 -5.97
CA GLU A 310 2.53 -4.50 -5.79
C GLU A 310 3.79 -4.88 -4.97
N THR A 311 3.81 -6.08 -4.38
CA THR A 311 4.96 -6.63 -3.63
C THR A 311 5.47 -7.95 -4.22
N ALA A 312 4.96 -8.35 -5.38
CA ALA A 312 5.29 -9.60 -6.01
C ALA A 312 6.73 -9.63 -6.55
N GLY A 313 7.31 -10.82 -6.54
CA GLY A 313 8.68 -11.03 -7.02
C GLY A 313 9.12 -12.48 -6.82
N TYR A 314 10.32 -12.78 -7.29
CA TYR A 314 10.95 -14.07 -7.01
C TYR A 314 11.54 -14.04 -5.60
N PHE A 315 10.90 -14.74 -4.67
CA PHE A 315 11.32 -14.86 -3.28
C PHE A 315 11.49 -16.32 -2.89
N PRO A 316 12.11 -16.62 -1.75
CA PRO A 316 11.97 -17.93 -1.12
C PRO A 316 10.50 -18.27 -0.93
N TRP A 317 10.11 -19.51 -1.23
CA TRP A 317 8.70 -19.95 -1.17
C TRP A 317 8.02 -19.70 0.19
N TRP A 318 8.81 -19.68 1.27
CA TRP A 318 8.33 -19.47 2.64
C TRP A 318 7.98 -18.01 2.94
N VAL A 319 8.42 -17.04 2.14
CA VAL A 319 8.17 -15.60 2.35
C VAL A 319 6.68 -15.28 2.34
N GLU A 320 5.92 -15.91 1.44
CA GLU A 320 4.48 -15.71 1.34
C GLU A 320 3.75 -16.16 2.62
N LEU A 321 4.22 -17.24 3.25
CA LEU A 321 3.66 -17.77 4.50
C LEU A 321 4.04 -16.91 5.71
N LEU A 322 5.22 -16.28 5.68
CA LEU A 322 5.66 -15.34 6.72
C LEU A 322 4.75 -14.11 6.79
N ARG A 323 4.33 -13.59 5.62
CA ARG A 323 3.46 -12.41 5.54
C ARG A 323 2.04 -12.71 6.01
N ASN A 324 1.49 -13.85 5.58
CA ASN A 324 0.06 -14.12 5.70
C ASN A 324 -0.23 -15.45 6.39
N SER A 325 0.26 -15.60 7.62
CA SER A 325 -0.11 -16.73 8.48
C SER A 325 -1.62 -16.83 8.75
N ARG A 326 -2.38 -15.75 8.49
CA ARG A 326 -3.84 -15.68 8.67
C ARG A 326 -4.66 -16.30 7.54
N LEU A 327 -4.14 -16.37 6.31
CA LEU A 327 -4.80 -17.15 5.23
C LEU A 327 -4.83 -18.65 5.54
N LEU A 328 -4.13 -19.06 6.61
CA LEU A 328 -4.04 -20.42 7.12
C LEU A 328 -4.78 -20.57 8.47
N TYR A 329 -5.92 -19.90 8.64
CA TYR A 329 -6.77 -20.10 9.81
C TYR A 329 -7.47 -21.46 9.70
N GLY A 330 -6.76 -22.50 10.17
CA GLY A 330 -7.18 -23.90 10.18
C GLY A 330 -6.11 -24.76 10.89
N PRO A 331 -6.33 -26.07 11.06
CA PRO A 331 -5.28 -26.95 11.57
C PRO A 331 -4.04 -26.84 10.66
N PRO A 332 -2.85 -26.51 11.19
CA PRO A 332 -1.66 -26.21 10.38
C PRO A 332 -1.25 -27.32 9.40
N GLU A 333 -1.75 -28.54 9.59
CA GLU A 333 -1.23 -29.75 8.94
C GLU A 333 -1.64 -29.87 7.47
N GLU A 334 -2.88 -29.54 7.11
CA GLU A 334 -3.38 -29.68 5.74
C GLU A 334 -3.05 -28.45 4.88
N GLN A 335 -3.12 -27.25 5.47
CA GLN A 335 -2.97 -25.97 4.77
C GLN A 335 -1.51 -25.64 4.42
N LEU A 336 -0.55 -25.92 5.32
CA LEU A 336 0.88 -25.75 5.03
C LEU A 336 1.32 -26.62 3.85
N SER A 337 0.77 -27.84 3.71
CA SER A 337 1.17 -28.77 2.65
C SER A 337 0.86 -28.26 1.24
N GLY A 338 -0.18 -27.44 1.09
CA GLY A 338 -0.57 -26.86 -0.20
C GLY A 338 0.41 -25.79 -0.71
N PHE A 339 1.01 -25.06 0.22
CA PHE A 339 1.94 -23.96 -0.05
C PHE A 339 3.41 -24.34 0.17
N CYS A 340 3.72 -25.50 0.71
CA CYS A 340 5.09 -25.97 0.82
C CYS A 340 5.52 -26.68 -0.48
N PRO A 341 6.80 -26.61 -0.86
CA PRO A 341 7.31 -27.46 -1.95
C PRO A 341 7.19 -28.94 -1.55
N PRO A 342 7.03 -29.87 -2.51
CA PRO A 342 6.82 -31.29 -2.22
C PRO A 342 7.95 -31.93 -1.39
N THR A 343 9.13 -31.33 -1.37
CA THR A 343 10.31 -31.79 -0.64
C THR A 343 10.40 -31.28 0.80
N PHE A 344 9.51 -30.38 1.22
CA PHE A 344 9.54 -29.79 2.55
C PHE A 344 8.98 -30.75 3.59
N ASN A 345 9.74 -31.03 4.66
CA ASN A 345 9.23 -31.74 5.82
C ASN A 345 8.60 -30.74 6.79
N LYS A 346 7.36 -31.02 7.21
CA LYS A 346 6.64 -30.20 8.19
C LYS A 346 7.39 -30.06 9.52
N GLU A 347 8.17 -31.06 9.92
CA GLU A 347 9.00 -31.01 11.13
C GLU A 347 10.06 -29.89 11.07
N ASP A 348 10.42 -29.44 9.86
CA ASP A 348 11.38 -28.34 9.66
C ASP A 348 10.73 -26.95 9.81
N TRP A 349 9.40 -26.86 9.88
CA TRP A 349 8.68 -25.59 9.96
C TRP A 349 9.03 -24.78 11.21
N ASP A 350 8.92 -25.38 12.39
CA ASP A 350 9.18 -24.67 13.64
C ASP A 350 10.65 -24.20 13.74
N PRO A 351 11.67 -25.04 13.44
CA PRO A 351 13.06 -24.60 13.35
C PRO A 351 13.26 -23.46 12.35
N MET A 352 12.70 -23.58 11.15
CA MET A 352 12.81 -22.56 10.10
C MET A 352 12.21 -21.22 10.54
N MET A 353 10.98 -21.23 11.05
CA MET A 353 10.30 -20.03 11.51
C MET A 353 11.01 -19.41 12.71
N LYS A 354 11.58 -20.21 13.61
CA LYS A 354 12.40 -19.72 14.71
C LYS A 354 13.65 -19.00 14.19
N ALA A 355 14.33 -19.53 13.18
CA ALA A 355 15.50 -18.88 12.57
C ALA A 355 15.13 -17.56 11.88
N ILE A 356 14.05 -17.53 11.09
CA ILE A 356 13.54 -16.31 10.43
C ILE A 356 13.16 -15.26 11.48
N ASN A 357 12.42 -15.65 12.51
CA ASN A 357 11.99 -14.73 13.57
C ASN A 357 13.16 -14.20 14.40
N ALA A 358 14.25 -14.95 14.54
CA ALA A 358 15.46 -14.45 15.19
C ALA A 358 16.08 -13.28 14.41
N VAL A 359 16.20 -13.39 13.09
CA VAL A 359 16.65 -12.29 12.22
C VAL A 359 15.68 -11.11 12.30
N ARG A 360 14.37 -11.37 12.14
CA ARG A 360 13.34 -10.33 12.18
C ARG A 360 13.36 -9.57 13.52
N LYS A 361 13.53 -10.26 14.65
CA LYS A 361 13.61 -9.63 15.97
C LYS A 361 14.85 -8.75 16.10
N LEU A 362 16.01 -9.21 15.64
CA LEU A 362 17.23 -8.41 15.66
C LEU A 362 17.12 -7.18 14.75
N TRP A 363 16.53 -7.34 13.57
CA TRP A 363 16.20 -6.21 12.70
C TRP A 363 15.25 -5.22 13.39
N GLN A 364 14.17 -5.70 14.01
CA GLN A 364 13.21 -4.85 14.70
C GLN A 364 13.82 -4.08 15.89
N ASN A 365 14.83 -4.64 16.54
CA ASN A 365 15.50 -3.98 17.66
C ASN A 365 16.62 -3.02 17.20
N GLY A 366 17.27 -3.32 16.08
CA GLY A 366 18.44 -2.59 15.60
C GLY A 366 18.19 -1.63 14.42
N GLY A 367 17.23 -1.91 13.55
CA GLY A 367 16.97 -1.20 12.29
C GLY A 367 15.55 -0.66 12.11
N HIS A 368 14.68 -0.80 13.12
CA HIS A 368 13.29 -0.36 13.05
C HIS A 368 13.09 1.16 13.06
N VAL A 369 11.95 1.61 12.57
CA VAL A 369 11.49 2.99 12.27
C VAL A 369 11.68 4.01 13.40
N GLY A 370 11.71 3.60 14.67
CA GLY A 370 12.13 4.52 15.74
C GLY A 370 13.59 4.96 15.66
N ARG A 371 14.36 4.29 14.79
CA ARG A 371 15.82 4.34 14.66
C ARG A 371 16.29 4.43 13.19
N SER A 372 15.35 4.58 12.25
CA SER A 372 15.62 4.73 10.80
C SER A 372 14.71 5.81 10.21
N SER A 373 15.24 6.65 9.32
CA SER A 373 14.55 7.78 8.72
C SER A 373 14.48 7.58 7.22
N HIS A 374 13.33 7.91 6.65
CA HIS A 374 13.06 7.81 5.23
C HIS A 374 13.07 9.24 4.70
N GLY A 375 14.08 9.59 3.89
CA GLY A 375 14.30 10.97 3.44
C GLY A 375 14.32 11.98 4.60
N LYS A 376 13.75 13.17 4.40
CA LYS A 376 13.53 14.15 5.47
C LYS A 376 12.24 13.85 6.28
N GLY A 377 11.90 12.58 6.46
CA GLY A 377 10.81 12.13 7.33
C GLY A 377 9.45 12.78 7.05
N CYS A 378 8.63 12.92 8.09
CA CYS A 378 7.37 13.68 8.05
C CYS A 378 7.58 15.15 8.46
N TYR A 379 8.81 15.68 8.29
CA TYR A 379 9.18 17.01 8.77
C TYR A 379 8.45 18.09 7.97
N ASN A 380 8.35 17.91 6.66
CA ASN A 380 7.59 18.84 5.84
C ASN A 380 6.12 18.45 5.82
N ARG A 381 5.29 19.40 6.26
CA ARG A 381 3.83 19.31 6.22
C ARG A 381 3.31 20.55 5.52
N TRP A 382 2.46 20.34 4.53
CA TRP A 382 1.78 21.43 3.84
C TRP A 382 0.29 21.31 4.11
N TYR A 383 -0.36 22.43 4.34
CA TYR A 383 -1.79 22.50 4.59
C TYR A 383 -2.43 23.31 3.47
N SER A 384 -3.54 22.84 2.93
CA SER A 384 -4.35 23.66 2.03
C SER A 384 -5.18 24.67 2.85
N GLU A 385 -5.71 25.67 2.15
CA GLU A 385 -6.86 26.41 2.64
C GLU A 385 -8.06 25.47 2.85
N GLU A 386 -9.07 25.95 3.57
CA GLU A 386 -10.31 25.20 3.77
C GLU A 386 -11.00 24.95 2.42
N PHE A 387 -11.50 23.73 2.21
CA PHE A 387 -12.10 23.33 0.94
C PHE A 387 -13.25 24.26 0.49
N CYS A 388 -14.09 24.69 1.42
CA CYS A 388 -15.00 25.82 1.25
C CYS A 388 -15.32 26.45 2.60
N GLY A 389 -15.85 27.68 2.62
CA GLY A 389 -16.35 28.29 3.87
C GLY A 389 -17.45 27.48 4.58
N CYS A 390 -18.14 26.60 3.84
CA CYS A 390 -19.15 25.67 4.33
C CYS A 390 -18.59 24.40 5.00
N HIS A 391 -17.43 23.93 4.54
CA HIS A 391 -16.82 22.66 4.93
C HIS A 391 -15.37 22.93 5.28
N LYS A 392 -15.11 23.06 6.59
CA LYS A 392 -13.79 23.39 7.17
C LYS A 392 -12.82 22.20 7.13
N ILE A 393 -12.75 21.54 5.98
CA ILE A 393 -11.85 20.42 5.72
C ILE A 393 -10.59 20.99 5.09
N ARG A 394 -9.45 20.81 5.78
CA ARG A 394 -8.13 21.18 5.25
C ARG A 394 -7.45 19.93 4.73
N ARG A 395 -6.84 20.03 3.56
CA ARG A 395 -5.94 18.97 3.08
C ARG A 395 -4.63 19.11 3.81
N HIS A 396 -4.04 17.99 4.18
CA HIS A 396 -2.66 17.93 4.62
C HIS A 396 -1.88 17.10 3.62
N TYR A 397 -0.69 17.56 3.28
CA TYR A 397 0.27 16.83 2.47
C TYR A 397 1.48 16.59 3.35
N LEU A 398 1.93 15.35 3.40
CA LEU A 398 3.17 14.95 4.06
C LEU A 398 4.24 14.71 2.99
N GLU A 399 5.49 14.82 3.36
CA GLU A 399 6.61 14.63 2.42
C GLU A 399 6.60 13.25 1.76
N TRP A 400 6.23 12.20 2.51
CA TRP A 400 6.08 10.86 1.96
C TRP A 400 4.93 10.74 0.95
N ASP A 401 4.04 11.73 0.86
CA ASP A 401 2.95 11.71 -0.10
C ASP A 401 3.51 12.11 -1.45
N MET A 402 4.52 12.97 -1.49
CA MET A 402 5.08 13.58 -2.71
C MET A 402 5.81 12.59 -3.64
N GLY A 403 5.91 11.32 -3.26
CA GLY A 403 6.54 10.28 -4.07
C GLY A 403 8.03 10.44 -4.26
N TRP A 404 8.68 11.20 -3.40
CA TRP A 404 10.12 11.33 -3.49
C TRP A 404 10.78 10.00 -3.14
N PRO A 405 11.85 9.59 -3.84
CA PRO A 405 12.64 8.45 -3.44
C PRO A 405 12.98 8.57 -1.95
N GLN A 406 12.55 7.58 -1.19
CA GLN A 406 12.85 7.49 0.22
C GLN A 406 14.09 6.62 0.34
N ASP A 407 15.26 7.24 0.45
CA ASP A 407 16.45 6.49 0.81
C ASP A 407 16.31 6.04 2.27
N HIS A 408 16.69 4.78 2.53
CA HIS A 408 16.85 4.30 3.90
C HIS A 408 18.06 5.00 4.48
N HIS A 409 17.83 6.12 5.14
CA HIS A 409 18.82 6.64 6.06
C HIS A 409 18.64 5.83 7.33
N ASP A 410 19.62 4.96 7.60
CA ASP A 410 19.84 4.62 9.01
C ASP A 410 19.94 5.98 9.71
N ILE A 411 19.11 6.29 10.72
CA ILE A 411 19.16 7.61 11.40
C ILE A 411 20.57 7.89 11.94
N PHE A 412 21.38 6.84 11.96
CA PHE A 412 22.72 6.79 12.45
C PHE A 412 23.75 6.84 11.33
N ASP A 413 23.41 7.37 10.15
CA ASP A 413 24.41 7.91 9.23
C ASP A 413 25.15 9.04 9.97
N PRO A 414 26.40 8.81 10.35
CA PRO A 414 27.15 9.72 11.20
C PRO A 414 27.68 10.95 10.46
N GLU A 415 27.33 11.12 9.19
CA GLU A 415 27.46 12.38 8.45
C GLU A 415 26.22 13.29 8.62
N LEU A 416 25.10 12.78 9.16
CA LEU A 416 23.98 13.61 9.56
C LEU A 416 24.40 14.43 10.78
N SER A 417 24.40 15.75 10.64
CA SER A 417 24.68 16.69 11.72
C SER A 417 23.71 16.46 12.88
N ASP A 418 24.25 16.24 14.08
CA ASP A 418 23.46 16.11 15.30
C ASP A 418 22.69 17.42 15.51
N PRO A 419 21.34 17.43 15.53
CA PRO A 419 20.59 18.67 15.82
C PRO A 419 20.87 19.18 17.24
N ASP A 420 21.41 18.36 18.16
CA ASP A 420 21.91 18.86 19.46
C ASP A 420 23.26 19.61 19.36
N ASP A 421 23.97 19.56 18.22
CA ASP A 421 25.10 20.46 17.92
C ASP A 421 24.62 21.86 17.47
N ASP A 422 23.32 22.05 17.21
CA ASP A 422 22.70 23.37 17.05
C ASP A 422 21.92 23.78 18.32
N PRO A 423 22.56 24.52 19.26
CA PRO A 423 21.90 24.97 20.48
C PRO A 423 20.73 25.94 20.24
N LYS A 424 20.44 26.34 19.00
CA LYS A 424 19.31 27.21 18.64
C LYS A 424 18.04 26.45 18.27
N GLU A 425 18.08 25.13 18.10
CA GLU A 425 16.91 24.33 17.72
C GLU A 425 16.01 24.08 18.94
N THR A 426 15.02 24.96 19.15
CA THR A 426 14.15 24.96 20.33
C THR A 426 12.92 24.07 20.20
N ASP A 427 12.66 23.50 19.03
CA ASP A 427 11.41 22.78 18.77
C ASP A 427 11.54 21.29 19.14
N ARG A 428 10.97 20.94 20.30
CA ARG A 428 11.03 19.58 20.87
C ARG A 428 10.38 18.51 20.00
N MET A 429 9.52 18.88 19.04
CA MET A 429 8.90 17.92 18.14
C MET A 429 9.85 17.41 17.04
N TYR A 430 11.05 18.02 16.93
CA TYR A 430 11.96 17.86 15.79
C TYR A 430 13.38 17.43 16.17
N LYS A 431 13.71 17.36 17.46
CA LYS A 431 14.93 16.66 17.90
C LYS A 431 14.73 15.17 17.69
N TYR A 432 15.71 14.51 17.08
CA TYR A 432 15.79 13.06 17.24
C TYR A 432 15.84 12.78 18.75
N ASP A 433 14.77 12.22 19.30
CA ASP A 433 14.60 12.01 20.75
C ASP A 433 15.45 10.83 21.25
N PHE A 434 16.65 10.67 20.69
CA PHE A 434 17.63 9.79 21.29
C PHE A 434 18.03 10.39 22.62
N ASP A 435 18.10 9.56 23.64
CA ASP A 435 18.78 10.00 24.84
C ASP A 435 20.30 10.10 24.58
N LYS A 436 21.02 10.69 25.53
CA LYS A 436 22.49 10.81 25.45
C LYS A 436 23.17 9.45 25.25
N ASP A 437 22.62 8.40 25.89
CA ASP A 437 23.22 7.08 25.89
C ASP A 437 23.12 6.41 24.52
N GLU A 438 21.98 6.55 23.86
CA GLU A 438 21.79 6.13 22.48
C GLU A 438 22.80 6.81 21.55
N ARG A 439 23.00 8.13 21.66
CA ARG A 439 24.00 8.85 20.85
C ARG A 439 25.43 8.35 21.08
N ASP A 440 25.82 8.17 22.34
CA ASP A 440 27.16 7.73 22.71
C ASP A 440 27.44 6.30 22.20
N PHE A 441 26.46 5.40 22.29
CA PHE A 441 26.53 4.08 21.69
C PHE A 441 26.73 4.12 20.19
N LEU A 442 26.00 4.97 19.46
CA LEU A 442 26.05 5.02 17.99
C LEU A 442 27.40 5.52 17.49
N ARG A 443 27.95 6.57 18.13
CA ARG A 443 29.30 7.06 17.87
C ARG A 443 30.33 5.95 18.08
N TRP A 444 30.18 5.18 19.15
CA TRP A 444 31.02 4.02 19.40
C TRP A 444 30.83 2.91 18.35
N PHE A 445 29.60 2.55 17.99
CA PHE A 445 29.29 1.52 17.00
C PHE A 445 29.87 1.85 15.62
N LYS A 446 29.87 3.13 15.20
CA LYS A 446 30.55 3.58 13.98
C LYS A 446 32.05 3.27 14.03
N SER A 447 32.70 3.56 15.16
CA SER A 447 34.16 3.39 15.32
C SER A 447 34.64 1.94 15.20
N ILE A 448 33.74 0.97 15.27
CA ILE A 448 34.02 -0.47 15.16
C ILE A 448 33.40 -1.12 13.90
N SER A 449 32.72 -0.31 13.08
CA SER A 449 32.09 -0.72 11.82
C SER A 449 32.77 -0.12 10.59
N THR A 450 33.77 0.74 10.81
CA THR A 450 34.76 1.20 9.82
C THR A 450 36.02 0.35 9.94
#